data_AF-A0A6V7Q914-F1
#
_entry.id   AF-A0A6V7Q914-F1
#
_cell.length_a   1.000
_cell.length_b   1.000
_cell.length_c   1.000
_cell.angle_alpha   90.00
_cell.angle_beta   90.00
_cell.angle_gamma   90.00
#
_symmetry.space_group_name_H-M   'P 1'
#
loop_
_entity.id
_entity.type
_entity.pdbx_description
1 polymer ?
#
loop_
_entity_poly.entity_id
_entity_poly.type
_entity_poly.pdbx_seq_one_letter_code
_entity_poly.pdbx_strand_id
1 'polypeptide(L)'
;MEPIHFAGWDLMLGSIVAFYLFMVPYTKVEESFNYDHLDFPGVVPRTFIGAFLVSIIASPVVAVIHYLHVPKIYSLLAVRLALGFIVLLTLRLFRLQSMDSEIRMRNICSFIFCGKFGYRVEAFFGIMTALQFHLLFYSTRPLPNILAFCLVNLAYSFWFKGDSLATLKCLTVPTVVFRCDTMLLFGPIGIELLLSKSVSLLEAIKCCVITALLCIGISVLVDSIMWQRILWPELEVFWFNSVLNRSSKCGTHPLHCYFTSALPRSMLVGYPLCMIGMILDRRIRRYVLPFFALMSIPVYTILMLQELRFILGSIPVLNVSASIAASRVYNNRKKKIWSWIYVIMLGSFIVSVGCSIVTFMASYNNYSGGYALKALHQVGEVLLTSSCCVGRLEYINMSRVLPTPNFNDSIQPSG
;
A
#
# COMPACT_ATOMS: atom_id res chain seq x y z
N MET A 1 30.97 -12.48 -12.17
CA MET A 1 30.05 -11.62 -12.94
C MET A 1 28.65 -11.60 -12.29
N GLU A 2 28.51 -11.45 -10.96
CA GLU A 2 27.25 -11.81 -10.26
C GLU A 2 26.57 -10.79 -9.31
N PRO A 3 26.99 -9.52 -9.12
CA PRO A 3 26.16 -8.54 -8.40
C PRO A 3 25.16 -7.77 -9.28
N ILE A 4 25.29 -7.83 -10.62
CA ILE A 4 24.50 -7.00 -11.55
C ILE A 4 23.06 -7.52 -11.74
N HIS A 5 22.83 -8.83 -11.57
CA HIS A 5 21.50 -9.42 -11.79
C HIS A 5 20.45 -9.05 -10.72
N PHE A 6 20.88 -8.72 -9.49
CA PHE A 6 19.95 -8.41 -8.39
C PHE A 6 19.48 -6.95 -8.41
N ALA A 7 20.34 -6.01 -8.84
CA ALA A 7 19.97 -4.60 -8.99
C ALA A 7 18.95 -4.39 -10.12
N GLY A 8 18.92 -5.26 -11.13
CA GLY A 8 18.02 -5.13 -12.28
C GLY A 8 16.53 -5.17 -11.91
N TRP A 9 16.13 -6.05 -11.00
CA TRP A 9 14.73 -6.14 -10.58
C TRP A 9 14.27 -4.95 -9.76
N ASP A 10 15.12 -4.48 -8.84
CA ASP A 10 14.81 -3.28 -8.05
C ASP A 10 14.76 -2.03 -8.93
N LEU A 11 15.65 -1.94 -9.93
CA LEU A 11 15.64 -0.86 -10.91
C LEU A 11 14.37 -0.90 -11.78
N MET A 12 13.93 -2.09 -12.20
CA MET A 12 12.71 -2.25 -12.98
C MET A 12 11.45 -1.87 -12.17
N LEU A 13 11.34 -2.30 -10.92
CA LEU A 13 10.22 -1.90 -10.06
C LEU A 13 10.29 -0.40 -9.75
N GLY A 14 11.49 0.13 -9.50
CA GLY A 14 11.74 1.56 -9.29
C GLY A 14 11.35 2.42 -10.49
N SER A 15 11.66 1.99 -11.72
CA SER A 15 11.30 2.73 -12.93
C SER A 15 9.79 2.77 -13.17
N ILE A 16 9.07 1.66 -12.90
CA ILE A 16 7.60 1.62 -12.98
C ILE A 16 6.97 2.53 -11.92
N VAL A 17 7.49 2.51 -10.69
CA VAL A 17 7.03 3.38 -9.59
C VAL A 17 7.26 4.85 -9.93
N ALA A 18 8.44 5.19 -10.45
CA ALA A 18 8.74 6.54 -10.91
C ALA A 18 7.82 6.97 -12.06
N PHE A 19 7.57 6.09 -13.04
CA PHE A 19 6.64 6.34 -14.13
C PHE A 19 5.24 6.68 -13.63
N TYR A 20 4.68 5.88 -12.71
CA TYR A 20 3.36 6.18 -12.14
C TYR A 20 3.33 7.48 -11.34
N LEU A 21 4.42 7.81 -10.64
CA LEU A 21 4.51 9.06 -9.89
C LEU A 21 4.48 10.28 -10.82
N PHE A 22 5.28 10.28 -11.90
CA PHE A 22 5.35 11.41 -12.82
C PHE A 22 4.10 11.54 -13.68
N MET A 23 3.48 10.43 -14.06
CA MET A 23 2.24 10.45 -14.83
C MET A 23 1.02 10.85 -13.98
N VAL A 24 1.02 10.52 -12.68
CA VAL A 24 -0.09 10.88 -11.77
C VAL A 24 0.45 11.66 -10.57
N PRO A 25 0.83 12.93 -10.78
CA PRO A 25 1.48 13.75 -9.75
C PRO A 25 0.51 14.19 -8.65
N TYR A 26 -0.77 14.33 -8.98
CA TYR A 26 -1.79 14.86 -8.06
C TYR A 26 -2.35 13.79 -7.11
N THR A 27 -2.80 14.26 -5.95
CA THR A 27 -3.54 13.46 -4.97
C THR A 27 -4.94 14.04 -4.75
N LYS A 28 -5.92 13.18 -4.45
CA LYS A 28 -7.34 13.57 -4.31
C LYS A 28 -7.60 14.59 -3.18
N VAL A 29 -6.64 14.80 -2.28
CA VAL A 29 -6.73 15.73 -1.13
C VAL A 29 -6.48 17.20 -1.57
N GLU A 30 -5.99 17.43 -2.78
CA GLU A 30 -5.81 18.78 -3.34
C GLU A 30 -7.15 19.44 -3.74
N GLU A 31 -8.28 18.71 -3.67
CA GLU A 31 -9.63 19.20 -3.97
C GLU A 31 -10.32 19.87 -2.76
N SER A 32 -9.72 19.84 -1.57
CA SER A 32 -10.26 20.50 -0.36
C SER A 32 -9.71 21.92 -0.23
N PHE A 33 -10.59 22.91 -0.40
CA PHE A 33 -10.34 24.35 -0.34
C PHE A 33 -10.07 24.85 1.09
N ASN A 34 -8.93 24.46 1.67
CA ASN A 34 -8.15 25.11 2.74
C ASN A 34 -7.20 24.05 3.32
N TYR A 35 -5.99 24.44 3.70
CA TYR A 35 -4.91 23.50 4.03
C TYR A 35 -4.80 23.16 5.52
N ASP A 36 -5.78 23.58 6.34
CA ASP A 36 -5.71 23.43 7.79
C ASP A 36 -6.58 22.25 8.28
N HIS A 37 -5.93 21.26 8.92
CA HIS A 37 -6.61 20.09 9.50
C HIS A 37 -7.41 20.43 10.76
N LEU A 38 -7.25 21.63 11.33
CA LEU A 38 -8.01 22.14 12.46
C LEU A 38 -9.33 22.80 12.04
N ASP A 39 -9.38 23.38 10.84
CA ASP A 39 -10.53 24.17 10.37
C ASP A 39 -11.65 23.33 9.76
N PHE A 40 -11.41 22.05 9.43
CA PHE A 40 -12.45 21.17 8.89
C PHE A 40 -13.20 20.40 10.00
N PRO A 41 -14.42 20.82 10.38
CA PRO A 41 -15.24 20.06 11.32
C PRO A 41 -15.61 18.70 10.72
N GLY A 42 -15.29 17.62 11.43
CA GLY A 42 -15.69 16.25 11.09
C GLY A 42 -14.60 15.34 10.53
N VAL A 43 -13.34 15.80 10.45
CA VAL A 43 -12.21 14.94 10.09
C VAL A 43 -11.90 13.99 11.25
N VAL A 44 -11.99 12.68 10.99
CA VAL A 44 -11.53 11.66 11.95
C VAL A 44 -10.00 11.75 12.05
N PRO A 45 -9.42 11.95 13.25
CA PRO A 45 -8.00 12.19 13.37
C PRO A 45 -7.17 11.01 12.88
N ARG A 46 -6.03 11.32 12.29
CA ARG A 46 -5.04 10.36 11.81
C ARG A 46 -3.70 10.66 12.46
N THR A 47 -2.88 9.63 12.62
CA THR A 47 -1.54 9.80 13.18
C THR A 47 -0.63 10.56 12.21
N PHE A 48 0.21 11.43 12.77
CA PHE A 48 1.26 12.16 12.07
C PHE A 48 2.60 11.42 12.08
N ILE A 49 2.75 10.33 12.85
CA ILE A 49 4.02 9.60 12.99
C ILE A 49 4.59 9.21 11.62
N GLY A 50 3.75 8.64 10.74
CA GLY A 50 4.21 8.21 9.42
C GLY A 50 4.59 9.37 8.51
N ALA A 51 3.84 10.47 8.57
CA ALA A 51 4.16 11.68 7.82
C ALA A 51 5.50 12.28 8.30
N PHE A 52 5.74 12.29 9.60
CA PHE A 52 6.99 12.76 10.20
C PHE A 52 8.19 11.92 9.75
N LEU A 53 8.08 10.59 9.77
CA LEU A 53 9.13 9.68 9.31
C LEU A 53 9.49 9.92 7.83
N VAL A 54 8.49 10.04 6.96
CA VAL A 54 8.73 10.31 5.53
C VAL A 54 9.30 11.71 5.33
N SER A 55 8.84 12.70 6.10
CA SER A 55 9.34 14.08 6.05
C SER A 55 10.81 14.16 6.44
N ILE A 56 11.27 13.46 7.49
CA ILE A 56 12.68 13.42 7.87
C ILE A 56 13.54 12.92 6.71
N ILE A 57 13.11 11.83 6.05
CA ILE A 57 13.85 11.22 4.94
C ILE A 57 13.84 12.13 3.71
N ALA A 58 12.74 12.85 3.46
CA ALA A 58 12.62 13.77 2.33
C ALA A 58 13.27 15.14 2.58
N SER A 59 13.51 15.52 3.84
CA SER A 59 13.97 16.86 4.25
C SER A 59 15.24 17.36 3.54
N PRO A 60 16.31 16.57 3.30
CA PRO A 60 17.49 17.09 2.60
C PRO A 60 17.16 17.48 1.16
N VAL A 61 16.32 16.70 0.47
CA VAL A 61 15.92 16.99 -0.90
C VAL A 61 14.98 18.19 -0.95
N VAL A 62 14.03 18.27 -0.02
CA VAL A 62 13.09 19.39 0.07
C VAL A 62 13.81 20.70 0.40
N ALA A 63 14.85 20.67 1.25
CA ALA A 63 15.67 21.84 1.55
C ALA A 63 16.39 22.38 0.30
N VAL A 64 16.92 21.49 -0.55
CA VAL A 64 17.53 21.88 -1.83
C VAL A 64 16.49 22.46 -2.79
N ILE A 65 15.31 21.86 -2.89
CA ILE A 65 14.20 22.37 -3.73
C ILE A 65 13.78 23.77 -3.28
N HIS A 66 13.69 24.01 -1.97
CA HIS A 66 13.37 25.31 -1.40
C HIS A 66 14.47 26.34 -1.69
N TYR A 67 15.74 25.96 -1.55
CA TYR A 67 16.87 26.82 -1.89
C TYR A 67 16.85 27.25 -3.37
N LEU A 68 16.46 26.32 -4.26
CA LEU A 68 16.33 26.57 -5.70
C LEU A 68 15.03 27.30 -6.09
N HIS A 69 14.18 27.70 -5.12
CA HIS A 69 12.91 28.40 -5.34
C HIS A 69 11.96 27.67 -6.32
N VAL A 70 11.99 26.35 -6.31
CA VAL A 70 11.18 25.49 -7.18
C VAL A 70 9.74 25.36 -6.62
N PRO A 71 8.70 25.22 -7.47
CA PRO A 71 7.31 25.13 -7.01
C PRO A 71 7.06 24.00 -5.99
N LYS A 72 6.10 24.23 -5.07
CA LYS A 72 5.76 23.28 -3.98
C LYS A 72 5.37 21.87 -4.45
N ILE A 73 4.92 21.73 -5.70
CA ILE A 73 4.61 20.43 -6.33
C ILE A 73 5.83 19.49 -6.33
N TYR A 74 7.04 20.02 -6.51
CA TYR A 74 8.26 19.19 -6.53
C TYR A 74 8.62 18.67 -5.14
N SER A 75 8.32 19.43 -4.08
CA SER A 75 8.45 18.96 -2.69
C SER A 75 7.50 17.80 -2.41
N LEU A 76 6.26 17.85 -2.92
CA LEU A 76 5.31 16.74 -2.84
C LEU A 76 5.84 15.50 -3.59
N LEU A 77 6.37 15.68 -4.80
CA LEU A 77 6.97 14.57 -5.56
C LEU A 77 8.16 13.96 -4.82
N ALA A 78 9.01 14.77 -4.18
CA ALA A 78 10.14 14.29 -3.39
C ALA A 78 9.70 13.43 -2.19
N VAL A 79 8.68 13.89 -1.44
CA VAL A 79 8.08 13.12 -0.32
C VAL A 79 7.48 11.81 -0.82
N ARG A 80 6.77 11.83 -1.95
CA ARG A 80 6.18 10.63 -2.57
C ARG A 80 7.24 9.65 -3.11
N LEU A 81 8.35 10.16 -3.66
CA LEU A 81 9.51 9.34 -4.05
C LEU A 81 10.16 8.69 -2.82
N ALA A 82 10.35 9.44 -1.74
CA ALA A 82 10.90 8.89 -0.50
C ALA A 82 10.02 7.75 0.03
N LEU A 83 8.70 7.92 0.04
CA LEU A 83 7.77 6.85 0.43
C LEU A 83 7.88 5.64 -0.51
N GLY A 84 7.87 5.86 -1.82
CA GLY A 84 8.03 4.77 -2.81
C GLY A 84 9.34 4.01 -2.63
N PHE A 85 10.43 4.71 -2.33
CA PHE A 85 11.73 4.10 -2.03
C PHE A 85 11.68 3.23 -0.76
N ILE A 86 11.04 3.69 0.32
CA ILE A 86 10.86 2.90 1.55
C ILE A 86 10.03 1.63 1.26
N VAL A 87 8.95 1.74 0.48
CA VAL A 87 8.13 0.58 0.10
C VAL A 87 8.96 -0.42 -0.71
N LEU A 88 9.70 0.03 -1.72
CA LEU A 88 10.55 -0.84 -2.53
C LEU A 88 11.68 -1.47 -1.70
N LEU A 89 12.27 -0.74 -0.76
CA LEU A 89 13.29 -1.26 0.14
C LEU A 89 12.72 -2.37 1.05
N THR A 90 11.56 -2.16 1.65
CA THR A 90 10.91 -3.19 2.50
C THR A 90 10.48 -4.41 1.68
N LEU A 91 10.00 -4.22 0.45
CA LEU A 91 9.72 -5.32 -0.49
C LEU A 91 10.99 -6.07 -0.89
N ARG A 92 12.11 -5.37 -1.10
CA ARG A 92 13.41 -6.00 -1.38
C ARG A 92 13.86 -6.83 -0.19
N LEU A 93 13.77 -6.32 1.04
CA LEU A 93 14.12 -7.06 2.25
C LEU A 93 13.26 -8.33 2.38
N PHE A 94 11.95 -8.21 2.19
CA PHE A 94 11.05 -9.36 2.14
C PHE A 94 11.42 -10.36 1.04
N ARG A 95 11.70 -9.89 -0.17
CA ARG A 95 12.10 -10.74 -1.31
C ARG A 95 13.38 -11.51 -1.02
N LEU A 96 14.42 -10.84 -0.50
CA LEU A 96 15.69 -11.50 -0.16
C LEU A 96 15.49 -12.53 0.95
N GLN A 97 14.80 -12.18 2.04
CA GLN A 97 14.62 -13.07 3.18
C GLN A 97 13.70 -14.27 2.89
N SER A 98 12.63 -14.08 2.11
CA SER A 98 11.76 -15.19 1.68
C SER A 98 12.47 -16.17 0.74
N MET A 99 13.53 -15.71 0.07
CA MET A 99 14.29 -16.45 -0.92
C MET A 99 15.64 -16.96 -0.41
N ASP A 100 16.03 -16.65 0.84
CA ASP A 100 17.26 -17.13 1.50
C ASP A 100 17.01 -18.41 2.32
N SER A 101 18.01 -19.29 2.37
CA SER A 101 17.95 -20.54 3.13
C SER A 101 18.56 -20.35 4.51
N GLU A 102 18.12 -21.19 5.43
CA GLU A 102 18.36 -21.13 6.88
C GLU A 102 19.82 -21.32 7.31
N ILE A 103 20.79 -21.28 6.39
CA ILE A 103 22.18 -21.61 6.68
C ILE A 103 23.08 -20.60 5.99
N ARG A 104 23.43 -19.53 6.70
CA ARG A 104 24.79 -18.97 6.87
C ARG A 104 24.73 -17.46 7.15
N MET A 105 24.60 -17.13 8.43
CA MET A 105 24.99 -15.82 8.92
C MET A 105 26.52 -15.78 9.01
N ARG A 106 27.16 -14.84 8.28
CA ARG A 106 28.35 -14.06 8.68
C ARG A 106 28.80 -13.27 7.46
N ASN A 107 28.78 -11.95 7.59
CA ASN A 107 29.21 -10.91 6.64
C ASN A 107 28.08 -10.31 5.81
N ILE A 108 28.01 -8.98 5.86
CA ILE A 108 27.10 -8.09 5.14
C ILE A 108 27.14 -8.30 3.60
N CYS A 109 28.19 -8.97 3.08
CA CYS A 109 28.31 -9.37 1.68
C CYS A 109 27.59 -10.68 1.29
N SER A 110 27.08 -11.47 2.24
CA SER A 110 26.39 -12.75 1.96
C SER A 110 24.85 -12.60 1.87
N PHE A 111 24.37 -11.42 1.47
CA PHE A 111 22.95 -11.14 1.17
C PHE A 111 22.52 -11.60 -0.24
N ILE A 112 23.35 -12.40 -0.92
CA ILE A 112 23.34 -12.56 -2.38
C ILE A 112 23.18 -14.03 -2.84
N PHE A 113 23.18 -15.04 -1.96
CA PHE A 113 23.22 -16.45 -2.41
C PHE A 113 22.09 -17.35 -1.90
N CYS A 114 21.19 -17.66 -2.84
CA CYS A 114 20.37 -18.86 -3.04
C CYS A 114 19.75 -19.53 -1.80
N GLY A 115 18.43 -19.38 -1.66
CA GLY A 115 17.67 -20.07 -0.63
C GLY A 115 16.56 -21.00 -1.06
N LYS A 116 15.59 -21.18 -0.14
CA LYS A 116 14.65 -22.33 -0.06
C LYS A 116 13.85 -22.61 -1.34
N PHE A 117 13.72 -21.63 -2.24
CA PHE A 117 12.95 -21.71 -3.48
C PHE A 117 13.74 -21.38 -4.78
N GLY A 118 14.97 -20.87 -4.68
CA GLY A 118 15.92 -20.63 -5.79
C GLY A 118 15.72 -19.33 -6.61
N TYR A 119 16.77 -18.92 -7.35
CA TYR A 119 16.84 -17.64 -8.10
C TYR A 119 15.71 -17.42 -9.12
N ARG A 120 15.12 -18.50 -9.66
CA ARG A 120 14.02 -18.42 -10.63
C ARG A 120 12.73 -17.91 -9.99
N VAL A 121 12.48 -18.25 -8.71
CA VAL A 121 11.30 -17.78 -7.99
C VAL A 121 11.41 -16.29 -7.69
N GLU A 122 12.61 -15.81 -7.38
CA GLU A 122 12.85 -14.37 -7.23
C GLU A 122 12.53 -13.60 -8.52
N ALA A 123 13.02 -14.09 -9.67
CA ALA A 123 12.73 -13.48 -10.97
C ALA A 123 11.22 -13.42 -11.26
N PHE A 124 10.50 -14.53 -11.04
CA PHE A 124 9.05 -14.54 -11.20
C PHE A 124 8.33 -13.64 -10.20
N PHE A 125 8.84 -13.48 -8.97
CA PHE A 125 8.28 -12.54 -7.99
C PHE A 125 8.41 -11.09 -8.47
N GLY A 126 9.57 -10.71 -9.00
CA GLY A 126 9.79 -9.40 -9.61
C GLY A 126 8.83 -9.17 -10.78
N ILE A 127 8.68 -10.15 -11.67
CA ILE A 127 7.74 -10.09 -12.81
C ILE A 127 6.29 -9.95 -12.34
N MET A 128 5.83 -10.78 -11.38
CA MET A 128 4.45 -10.69 -10.87
C MET A 128 4.15 -9.33 -10.26
N THR A 129 5.10 -8.81 -9.47
CA THR A 129 4.95 -7.51 -8.82
C THR A 129 4.91 -6.38 -9.87
N ALA A 130 5.70 -6.49 -10.94
CA ALA A 130 5.69 -5.54 -12.05
C ALA A 130 4.40 -5.59 -12.88
N LEU A 131 3.79 -6.76 -13.02
CA LEU A 131 2.52 -6.94 -13.73
C LEU A 131 1.32 -6.39 -12.94
N GLN A 132 1.45 -6.16 -11.63
CA GLN A 132 0.35 -5.72 -10.76
C GLN A 132 0.32 -4.19 -10.61
N PHE A 133 -0.62 -3.55 -11.31
CA PHE A 133 -0.82 -2.10 -11.26
C PHE A 133 -0.98 -1.56 -9.83
N HIS A 134 -1.90 -2.13 -9.04
CA HIS A 134 -2.34 -1.55 -7.78
C HIS A 134 -1.21 -1.40 -6.75
N LEU A 135 -0.37 -2.43 -6.57
CA LEU A 135 0.67 -2.42 -5.55
C LEU A 135 1.72 -1.32 -5.82
N LEU A 136 2.20 -1.23 -7.07
CA LEU A 136 3.19 -0.21 -7.46
C LEU A 136 2.58 1.19 -7.54
N PHE A 137 1.33 1.32 -8.02
CA PHE A 137 0.63 2.59 -8.09
C PHE A 137 0.37 3.22 -6.72
N TYR A 138 0.02 2.41 -5.72
CA TYR A 138 -0.21 2.90 -4.36
C TYR A 138 1.08 3.14 -3.56
N SER A 139 2.22 2.57 -3.97
CA SER A 139 3.49 2.67 -3.23
C SER A 139 3.98 4.10 -2.97
N THR A 140 3.62 5.07 -3.83
CA THR A 140 4.04 6.48 -3.72
C THR A 140 2.98 7.38 -3.09
N ARG A 141 1.84 6.82 -2.66
CA ARG A 141 0.72 7.60 -2.13
C ARG A 141 0.76 7.58 -0.60
N PRO A 142 0.75 8.76 0.07
CA PRO A 142 0.86 8.87 1.53
C PRO A 142 -0.44 8.49 2.22
N LEU A 143 -0.77 7.20 2.15
CA LEU A 143 -1.93 6.60 2.79
C LEU A 143 -1.45 5.85 4.04
N PRO A 144 -2.19 5.88 5.16
CA PRO A 144 -1.88 5.09 6.35
C PRO A 144 -1.71 3.58 6.03
N ASN A 145 -2.48 3.08 5.07
CA ASN A 145 -2.36 1.70 4.56
C ASN A 145 -0.95 1.38 4.01
N ILE A 146 -0.31 2.33 3.33
CA ILE A 146 0.98 2.12 2.68
C ILE A 146 2.12 2.24 3.68
N LEU A 147 1.99 3.13 4.65
CA LEU A 147 2.90 3.21 5.80
C LEU A 147 2.84 1.93 6.64
N ALA A 148 1.63 1.42 6.91
CA ALA A 148 1.45 0.13 7.55
C ALA A 148 2.03 -1.03 6.72
N PHE A 149 1.86 -0.99 5.39
CA PHE A 149 2.39 -1.99 4.46
C PHE A 149 3.91 -2.14 4.53
N CYS A 150 4.66 -1.04 4.71
CA CYS A 150 6.11 -1.09 4.92
C CYS A 150 6.50 -1.97 6.13
N LEU A 151 5.81 -1.78 7.26
CA LEU A 151 6.05 -2.57 8.47
C LEU A 151 5.57 -4.01 8.35
N VAL A 152 4.48 -4.24 7.62
CA VAL A 152 3.98 -5.58 7.31
C VAL A 152 4.98 -6.37 6.46
N ASN A 153 5.59 -5.75 5.43
CA ASN A 153 6.65 -6.40 4.63
C ASN A 153 7.86 -6.78 5.49
N LEU A 154 8.23 -5.92 6.45
CA LEU A 154 9.30 -6.21 7.40
C LEU A 154 8.91 -7.36 8.35
N ALA A 155 7.67 -7.39 8.83
CA ALA A 155 7.17 -8.48 9.65
C ALA A 155 7.20 -9.83 8.91
N TYR A 156 6.86 -9.85 7.62
CA TYR A 156 7.00 -11.04 6.80
C TYR A 156 8.45 -11.47 6.67
N SER A 157 9.37 -10.53 6.45
CA SER A 157 10.82 -10.79 6.47
C SER A 157 11.21 -11.62 7.71
N PHE A 158 10.86 -11.14 8.91
CA PHE A 158 11.15 -11.84 10.16
C PHE A 158 10.40 -13.18 10.29
N TRP A 159 9.18 -13.26 9.76
CA TRP A 159 8.39 -14.49 9.81
C TRP A 159 9.02 -15.60 8.97
N PHE A 160 9.50 -15.28 7.77
CA PHE A 160 10.22 -16.22 6.92
C PHE A 160 11.61 -16.59 7.48
N LYS A 161 12.24 -15.68 8.23
CA LYS A 161 13.47 -15.95 8.99
C LYS A 161 13.25 -16.87 10.20
N GLY A 162 12.01 -16.99 10.66
CA GLY A 162 11.66 -17.78 11.85
C GLY A 162 11.79 -17.02 13.18
N ASP A 163 11.99 -15.69 13.14
CA ASP A 163 12.03 -14.85 14.34
C ASP A 163 10.63 -14.37 14.70
N SER A 164 9.92 -15.22 15.45
CA SER A 164 8.52 -15.01 15.76
C SER A 164 8.27 -13.80 16.67
N LEU A 165 9.19 -13.48 17.59
CA LEU A 165 9.04 -12.31 18.47
C LEU A 165 9.19 -11.01 17.68
N ALA A 166 10.18 -10.93 16.78
CA ALA A 166 10.34 -9.76 15.91
C ALA A 166 9.13 -9.58 14.97
N THR A 167 8.55 -10.68 14.46
CA THR A 167 7.30 -10.65 13.69
C THR A 167 6.15 -10.04 14.50
N LEU A 168 5.93 -10.51 15.74
CA LEU A 168 4.85 -10.00 16.59
C LEU A 168 5.03 -8.50 16.88
N LYS A 169 6.25 -8.05 17.19
CA LYS A 169 6.56 -6.63 17.40
C LYS A 169 6.25 -5.81 16.14
N CYS A 170 6.74 -6.25 14.98
CA CYS A 170 6.54 -5.52 13.72
C CYS A 170 5.08 -5.51 13.24
N LEU A 171 4.26 -6.51 13.59
CA LEU A 171 2.81 -6.50 13.31
C LEU A 171 2.03 -5.64 14.31
N THR A 172 2.47 -5.55 15.57
CA THR A 172 1.79 -4.75 16.60
C THR A 172 1.87 -3.26 16.30
N VAL A 173 3.03 -2.75 15.86
CA VAL A 173 3.25 -1.32 15.55
C VAL A 173 2.21 -0.77 14.55
N PRO A 174 2.04 -1.33 13.33
CA PRO A 174 1.07 -0.81 12.38
C PRO A 174 -0.38 -0.97 12.84
N THR A 175 -0.69 -1.98 13.66
CA THR A 175 -2.03 -2.16 14.23
C THR A 175 -2.41 -1.07 15.22
N VAL A 176 -1.46 -0.62 16.03
CA VAL A 176 -1.71 0.36 17.09
C VAL A 176 -1.56 1.80 16.61
N VAL A 177 -0.61 2.05 15.71
CA VAL A 177 -0.24 3.41 15.27
C VAL A 177 -0.97 3.83 14.00
N PHE A 178 -0.99 2.97 12.98
CA PHE A 178 -1.44 3.36 11.65
C PHE A 178 -2.86 2.99 11.35
N ARG A 179 -3.24 1.74 11.63
CA ARG A 179 -4.54 1.16 11.30
C ARG A 179 -4.87 -0.06 12.14
N CYS A 180 -5.95 0.01 12.91
CA CYS A 180 -6.54 -1.14 13.58
C CYS A 180 -6.96 -2.27 12.63
N ASP A 181 -7.26 -1.98 11.35
CA ASP A 181 -7.65 -2.99 10.35
C ASP A 181 -6.55 -4.02 10.09
N THR A 182 -5.28 -3.64 10.30
CA THR A 182 -4.15 -4.59 10.18
C THR A 182 -4.19 -5.67 11.25
N MET A 183 -4.99 -5.51 12.31
CA MET A 183 -5.28 -6.57 13.28
C MET A 183 -5.89 -7.79 12.60
N LEU A 184 -6.66 -7.60 11.52
CA LEU A 184 -7.17 -8.70 10.72
C LEU A 184 -6.02 -9.49 10.14
N LEU A 185 -5.03 -8.84 9.53
CA LEU A 185 -3.83 -9.54 9.06
C LEU A 185 -3.05 -10.20 10.21
N PHE A 186 -2.92 -9.50 11.33
CA PHE A 186 -2.16 -9.95 12.48
C PHE A 186 -2.77 -11.22 13.10
N GLY A 187 -4.08 -11.26 13.37
CA GLY A 187 -4.73 -12.35 14.11
C GLY A 187 -4.35 -13.76 13.64
N PRO A 188 -4.53 -14.12 12.37
CA PRO A 188 -4.20 -15.44 11.85
C PRO A 188 -2.70 -15.72 11.75
N ILE A 189 -1.86 -14.71 11.51
CA ILE A 189 -0.40 -14.92 11.58
C ILE A 189 -0.03 -15.23 13.02
N GLY A 190 -0.60 -14.54 14.00
CA GLY A 190 -0.45 -14.84 15.42
C GLY A 190 -0.96 -16.24 15.77
N ILE A 191 -2.13 -16.63 15.29
CA ILE A 191 -2.69 -17.99 15.49
C ILE A 191 -1.77 -19.04 14.85
N GLU A 192 -1.26 -18.81 13.64
CA GLU A 192 -0.32 -19.69 12.96
C GLU A 192 0.98 -19.86 13.80
N LEU A 193 1.53 -18.77 14.31
CA LEU A 193 2.71 -18.80 15.18
C LEU A 193 2.47 -19.58 16.48
N LEU A 194 1.27 -19.49 17.06
CA LEU A 194 0.87 -20.26 18.23
C LEU A 194 0.64 -21.74 17.90
N LEU A 195 -0.07 -22.06 16.81
CA LEU A 195 -0.35 -23.42 16.35
C LEU A 195 0.93 -24.18 16.01
N SER A 196 1.90 -23.47 15.42
CA SER A 196 3.22 -24.02 15.12
C SER A 196 4.15 -24.12 16.32
N LYS A 197 3.68 -23.72 17.52
CA LYS A 197 4.44 -23.71 18.78
C LYS A 197 5.76 -22.93 18.69
N SER A 198 5.82 -21.93 17.81
CA SER A 198 7.00 -21.08 17.65
C SER A 198 7.18 -20.07 18.79
N VAL A 199 6.07 -19.70 19.46
CA VAL A 199 6.04 -18.81 20.63
C VAL A 199 5.02 -19.33 21.63
N SER A 200 5.30 -19.18 22.93
CA SER A 200 4.32 -19.45 23.97
C SER A 200 3.25 -18.36 24.04
N LEU A 201 2.01 -18.72 24.36
CA LEU A 201 0.89 -17.75 24.42
C LEU A 201 1.16 -16.60 25.39
N LEU A 202 1.75 -16.90 26.55
CA LEU A 202 2.07 -15.88 27.54
C LEU A 202 3.14 -14.90 27.04
N GLU A 203 4.17 -15.42 26.38
CA GLU A 203 5.25 -14.61 25.83
C GLU A 203 4.77 -13.75 24.67
N ALA A 204 3.91 -14.30 23.80
CA ALA A 204 3.27 -13.55 22.72
C ALA A 204 2.43 -12.40 23.28
N ILE A 205 1.59 -12.64 24.28
CA ILE A 205 0.77 -11.59 24.91
C ILE A 205 1.66 -10.53 25.57
N LYS A 206 2.65 -10.93 26.37
CA LYS A 206 3.59 -9.99 27.00
C LYS A 206 4.29 -9.11 25.97
N CYS A 207 4.80 -9.71 24.90
CA CYS A 207 5.48 -9.00 23.83
C CYS A 207 4.56 -7.98 23.13
N CYS A 208 3.33 -8.40 22.78
CA CYS A 208 2.35 -7.54 22.12
C CYS A 208 1.90 -6.39 23.02
N VAL A 209 1.60 -6.66 24.29
CA VAL A 209 1.14 -5.64 25.26
C VAL A 209 2.24 -4.61 25.51
N ILE A 210 3.48 -5.03 25.76
CA ILE A 210 4.59 -4.09 25.98
C ILE A 210 4.81 -3.22 24.74
N THR A 211 4.83 -3.82 23.55
CA THR A 211 5.01 -3.08 22.29
C THR A 211 3.86 -2.11 22.05
N ALA A 212 2.62 -2.54 22.29
CA ALA A 212 1.44 -1.70 22.14
C ALA A 212 1.47 -0.50 23.08
N LEU A 213 1.78 -0.70 24.37
CA LEU A 213 1.86 0.40 25.35
C LEU A 213 2.91 1.43 24.97
N LEU A 214 4.09 1.00 24.52
CA LEU A 214 5.13 1.89 24.03
C LEU A 214 4.68 2.68 22.79
N CYS A 215 4.03 2.01 21.82
CA CYS A 215 3.51 2.65 20.62
C CYS A 215 2.38 3.65 20.92
N ILE A 216 1.46 3.32 21.84
CA ILE A 216 0.39 4.22 22.28
C ILE A 216 1.01 5.45 22.93
N GLY A 217 2.00 5.28 23.82
CA GLY A 217 2.69 6.41 24.45
C GLY A 217 3.31 7.37 23.44
N ILE A 218 4.00 6.84 22.41
CA ILE A 218 4.59 7.64 21.35
C ILE A 218 3.52 8.32 20.47
N SER A 219 2.46 7.60 20.10
CA SER A 219 1.36 8.17 19.29
C SER A 219 0.64 9.27 20.04
N VAL A 220 0.26 9.05 21.30
CA VAL A 220 -0.38 10.09 22.12
C VAL A 220 0.54 11.29 22.26
N LEU A 221 1.85 11.11 22.51
CA LEU A 221 2.78 12.23 22.64
C LEU A 221 2.86 13.08 21.36
N VAL A 222 3.09 12.45 20.21
CA VAL A 222 3.25 13.16 18.92
C VAL A 222 1.92 13.74 18.44
N ASP A 223 0.88 12.92 18.44
CA ASP A 223 -0.41 13.28 17.85
C ASP A 223 -1.15 14.31 18.71
N SER A 224 -1.00 14.29 20.04
CA SER A 224 -1.63 15.31 20.89
C SER A 224 -1.05 16.71 20.69
N ILE A 225 0.25 16.81 20.35
CA ILE A 225 0.89 18.08 20.00
C ILE A 225 0.32 18.60 18.67
N MET A 226 0.16 17.73 17.66
CA MET A 226 -0.31 18.13 16.34
C MET A 226 -1.80 18.46 16.30
N TRP A 227 -2.61 17.77 17.12
CA TRP A 227 -4.06 17.97 17.22
C TRP A 227 -4.48 18.96 18.32
N GLN A 228 -3.53 19.51 19.09
CA GLN A 228 -3.76 20.46 20.18
C GLN A 228 -4.73 19.94 21.27
N ARG A 229 -4.88 18.62 21.39
CA ARG A 229 -5.71 17.94 22.40
C ARG A 229 -5.18 16.55 22.67
N ILE A 230 -5.35 16.04 23.89
CA ILE A 230 -4.93 14.67 24.22
C ILE A 230 -5.81 13.68 23.47
N LEU A 231 -5.23 12.93 22.54
CA LEU A 231 -5.95 11.92 21.79
C LEU A 231 -5.06 10.75 21.38
N TRP A 232 -5.70 9.60 21.17
CA TRP A 232 -5.11 8.47 20.45
C TRP A 232 -5.89 8.33 19.12
N PRO A 233 -5.30 8.68 17.96
CA PRO A 233 -6.06 8.80 16.72
C PRO A 233 -6.76 7.50 16.34
N GLU A 234 -6.08 6.36 16.49
CA GLU A 234 -6.62 5.06 16.11
C GLU A 234 -7.77 4.61 17.01
N LEU A 235 -7.81 5.04 18.28
CA LEU A 235 -8.96 4.75 19.15
C LEU A 235 -10.21 5.51 18.69
N GLU A 236 -10.07 6.78 18.32
CA GLU A 236 -11.19 7.56 17.77
C GLU A 236 -11.68 6.98 16.43
N VAL A 237 -10.75 6.53 15.58
CA VAL A 237 -11.08 5.83 14.31
C VAL A 237 -11.85 4.55 14.58
N PHE A 238 -11.38 3.73 15.54
CA PHE A 238 -12.05 2.51 15.92
C PHE A 238 -13.45 2.79 16.49
N TRP A 239 -13.58 3.78 17.37
CA TRP A 239 -14.86 4.20 17.93
C TRP A 239 -15.83 4.67 16.84
N PHE A 240 -15.38 5.51 15.92
CA PHE A 240 -16.18 6.03 14.81
C PHE A 240 -16.67 4.92 13.87
N ASN A 241 -15.81 3.95 13.54
CA ASN A 241 -16.13 2.89 12.58
C ASN A 241 -16.92 1.74 13.20
N SER A 242 -16.52 1.27 14.38
CA SER A 242 -17.08 0.07 15.01
C SER A 242 -18.25 0.38 15.93
N VAL A 243 -18.20 1.46 16.71
CA VAL A 243 -19.24 1.77 17.71
C VAL A 243 -20.36 2.61 17.10
N LEU A 244 -20.01 3.65 16.33
CA LEU A 244 -21.02 4.48 15.65
C LEU A 244 -21.59 3.85 14.38
N ASN A 245 -21.05 2.69 13.95
CA ASN A 245 -21.44 1.94 12.75
C ASN A 245 -21.60 2.82 11.49
N ARG A 246 -20.85 3.92 11.41
CA ARG A 246 -20.90 4.85 10.26
C ARG A 246 -20.24 4.27 9.02
N SER A 247 -19.44 3.22 9.21
CA SER A 247 -18.95 2.32 8.18
C SER A 247 -20.11 1.84 7.28
N SER A 248 -21.28 1.49 7.86
CA SER A 248 -22.46 0.99 7.13
C SER A 248 -22.87 1.83 5.91
N LYS A 249 -22.64 3.14 5.97
CA LYS A 249 -23.00 4.10 4.93
C LYS A 249 -22.12 4.03 3.69
N CYS A 250 -20.94 3.41 3.77
CA CYS A 250 -20.07 3.19 2.60
C CYS A 250 -20.58 2.03 1.72
N GLY A 251 -21.57 1.24 2.16
CA GLY A 251 -22.22 0.15 1.40
C GLY A 251 -21.65 -1.23 1.74
N THR A 252 -22.46 -2.28 1.80
CA THR A 252 -21.98 -3.64 2.16
C THR A 252 -21.79 -4.48 0.92
N HIS A 253 -20.61 -5.09 0.73
CA HIS A 253 -20.42 -6.14 -0.27
C HIS A 253 -20.49 -7.54 0.37
N PRO A 254 -21.08 -8.53 -0.33
CA PRO A 254 -21.02 -9.92 0.08
C PRO A 254 -19.58 -10.44 0.28
N LEU A 255 -19.40 -11.39 1.20
CA LEU A 255 -18.10 -12.02 1.50
C LEU A 255 -17.37 -12.55 0.25
N HIS A 256 -18.09 -13.11 -0.71
CA HIS A 256 -17.49 -13.69 -1.91
C HIS A 256 -16.84 -12.62 -2.81
N CYS A 257 -17.19 -11.34 -2.68
CA CYS A 257 -16.61 -10.26 -3.48
C CYS A 257 -15.08 -10.14 -3.29
N TYR A 258 -14.54 -10.54 -2.14
CA TYR A 258 -13.09 -10.59 -1.94
C TYR A 258 -12.41 -11.60 -2.88
N PHE A 259 -13.00 -12.78 -3.02
CA PHE A 259 -12.48 -13.86 -3.89
C PHE A 259 -12.82 -13.67 -5.36
N THR A 260 -13.99 -13.10 -5.68
CA THR A 260 -14.46 -12.96 -7.06
C THR A 260 -14.06 -11.63 -7.70
N SER A 261 -13.86 -10.58 -6.90
CA SER A 261 -13.66 -9.23 -7.43
C SER A 261 -12.35 -8.59 -6.94
N ALA A 262 -12.06 -8.61 -5.65
CA ALA A 262 -10.92 -7.88 -5.11
C ALA A 262 -9.57 -8.56 -5.42
N LEU A 263 -9.46 -9.87 -5.17
CA LEU A 263 -8.24 -10.64 -5.45
C LEU A 263 -7.93 -10.74 -6.95
N PRO A 264 -8.89 -11.06 -7.85
CA PRO A 264 -8.60 -11.12 -9.28
C PRO A 264 -8.15 -9.78 -9.85
N ARG A 265 -8.74 -8.66 -9.40
CA ARG A 265 -8.36 -7.31 -9.86
C ARG A 265 -6.99 -6.87 -9.34
N SER A 266 -6.60 -7.28 -8.14
CA SER A 266 -5.31 -6.90 -7.55
C SER A 266 -4.15 -7.76 -8.04
N MET A 267 -4.36 -9.07 -8.18
CA MET A 267 -3.28 -10.01 -8.51
C MET A 267 -3.21 -10.40 -10.00
N LEU A 268 -4.28 -10.22 -10.76
CA LEU A 268 -4.39 -10.62 -12.17
C LEU A 268 -3.97 -12.09 -12.36
N VAL A 269 -3.01 -12.39 -13.23
CA VAL A 269 -2.44 -13.74 -13.44
C VAL A 269 -1.87 -14.37 -12.16
N GLY A 270 -1.46 -13.56 -11.18
CA GLY A 270 -0.97 -14.05 -9.89
C GLY A 270 -2.03 -14.81 -9.09
N TYR A 271 -3.33 -14.51 -9.28
CA TYR A 271 -4.41 -15.18 -8.54
C TYR A 271 -4.53 -16.67 -8.86
N PRO A 272 -4.74 -17.10 -10.14
CA PRO A 272 -4.80 -18.53 -10.47
C PRO A 272 -3.46 -19.23 -10.22
N LEU A 273 -2.33 -18.56 -10.44
CA LEU A 273 -1.01 -19.14 -10.16
C LEU A 273 -0.77 -19.36 -8.67
N CYS A 274 -1.26 -18.47 -7.80
CA CYS A 274 -1.16 -18.64 -6.34
C CYS A 274 -1.87 -19.92 -5.88
N MET A 275 -3.05 -20.21 -6.43
CA MET A 275 -3.81 -21.43 -6.13
C MET A 275 -3.05 -22.68 -6.56
N ILE A 276 -2.48 -22.65 -7.77
CA ILE A 276 -1.63 -23.74 -8.27
C ILE A 276 -0.39 -23.91 -7.37
N GLY A 277 0.21 -22.82 -6.91
CA GLY A 277 1.37 -22.82 -6.02
C GLY A 277 1.10 -23.54 -4.70
N MET A 278 -0.09 -23.33 -4.11
CA MET A 278 -0.51 -24.01 -2.88
C MET A 278 -0.67 -25.53 -3.05
N ILE A 279 -1.07 -25.98 -4.24
CA ILE A 279 -1.21 -27.40 -4.58
C ILE A 279 0.17 -28.02 -4.82
N LEU A 280 1.07 -27.29 -5.49
CA LEU A 280 2.39 -27.78 -5.88
C LEU A 280 3.40 -27.86 -4.72
N ASP A 281 3.36 -26.91 -3.77
CA ASP A 281 4.27 -26.91 -2.62
C ASP A 281 3.50 -26.86 -1.29
N ARG A 282 3.61 -27.93 -0.49
CA ARG A 282 2.96 -28.00 0.82
C ARG A 282 3.53 -26.98 1.81
N ARG A 283 4.77 -26.54 1.65
CA ARG A 283 5.46 -25.63 2.58
C ARG A 283 4.88 -24.24 2.54
N ILE A 284 4.44 -23.76 1.36
CA ILE A 284 3.88 -22.40 1.23
C ILE A 284 2.47 -22.29 1.81
N ARG A 285 1.74 -23.42 1.94
CA ARG A 285 0.39 -23.45 2.52
C ARG A 285 0.34 -22.86 3.92
N ARG A 286 1.37 -23.10 4.74
CA ARG A 286 1.49 -22.55 6.09
C ARG A 286 1.44 -21.01 6.09
N TYR A 287 2.06 -20.38 5.10
CA TYR A 287 2.13 -18.93 4.97
C TYR A 287 0.90 -18.34 4.28
N VAL A 288 0.30 -19.07 3.34
CA VAL A 288 -0.79 -18.56 2.47
C VAL A 288 -2.18 -18.82 3.06
N LEU A 289 -2.40 -19.96 3.73
CA LEU A 289 -3.69 -20.31 4.34
C LEU A 289 -4.22 -19.25 5.32
N PRO A 290 -3.40 -18.61 6.19
CA PRO A 290 -3.87 -17.56 7.08
C PRO A 290 -4.58 -16.41 6.34
N PHE A 291 -4.16 -16.09 5.12
CA PHE A 291 -4.78 -15.03 4.30
C PHE A 291 -6.13 -15.43 3.69
N PHE A 292 -6.24 -16.67 3.21
CA PHE A 292 -7.51 -17.19 2.70
C PHE A 292 -8.52 -17.38 3.82
N ALA A 293 -8.06 -17.87 4.99
CA ALA A 293 -8.88 -17.97 6.18
C ALA A 293 -9.42 -16.60 6.61
N LEU A 294 -8.61 -15.54 6.54
CA LEU A 294 -9.07 -14.18 6.84
C LEU A 294 -10.21 -13.69 6.00
N MET A 295 -10.07 -13.83 4.69
CA MET A 295 -11.07 -13.34 3.73
C MET A 295 -12.39 -14.12 3.84
N SER A 296 -12.39 -15.27 4.52
CA SER A 296 -13.59 -16.05 4.82
C SER A 296 -14.30 -15.65 6.12
N ILE A 297 -13.72 -14.77 6.96
CA ILE A 297 -14.30 -14.39 8.25
C ILE A 297 -15.44 -13.36 8.04
N PRO A 298 -16.66 -13.60 8.58
CA PRO A 298 -17.81 -12.70 8.46
C PRO A 298 -17.59 -11.26 8.94
N VAL A 299 -16.60 -11.06 9.81
CA VAL A 299 -16.19 -9.76 10.36
C VAL A 299 -15.81 -8.76 9.24
N TYR A 300 -15.36 -9.25 8.08
CA TYR A 300 -15.07 -8.43 6.88
C TYR A 300 -16.31 -7.82 6.21
N THR A 301 -17.51 -8.35 6.47
CA THR A 301 -18.77 -7.76 5.96
C THR A 301 -19.22 -6.59 6.83
N ILE A 302 -18.83 -6.60 8.10
CA ILE A 302 -19.23 -5.61 9.11
C ILE A 302 -18.24 -4.43 9.13
N LEU A 303 -16.94 -4.72 9.03
CA LEU A 303 -15.91 -3.71 8.85
C LEU A 303 -15.82 -3.38 7.36
N MET A 304 -16.23 -2.17 6.97
CA MET A 304 -16.44 -1.75 5.58
C MET A 304 -15.13 -1.54 4.82
N LEU A 305 -14.40 -2.63 4.65
CA LEU A 305 -13.10 -2.70 3.98
C LEU A 305 -13.31 -2.86 2.46
N GLN A 306 -14.07 -1.96 1.87
CA GLN A 306 -14.39 -2.00 0.44
C GLN A 306 -13.20 -1.60 -0.45
N GLU A 307 -12.21 -0.90 0.11
CA GLU A 307 -11.07 -0.46 -0.67
C GLU A 307 -10.05 -1.60 -0.88
N LEU A 308 -9.62 -1.79 -2.13
CA LEU A 308 -8.58 -2.75 -2.51
C LEU A 308 -7.28 -2.57 -1.68
N ARG A 309 -7.07 -1.38 -1.11
CA ARG A 309 -5.90 -0.98 -0.32
C ARG A 309 -5.73 -1.81 0.95
N PHE A 310 -6.83 -2.33 1.51
CA PHE A 310 -6.81 -3.17 2.70
C PHE A 310 -6.22 -4.57 2.46
N ILE A 311 -6.24 -5.01 1.21
CA ILE A 311 -5.73 -6.33 0.79
C ILE A 311 -4.26 -6.25 0.35
N LEU A 312 -3.72 -5.04 0.16
CA LEU A 312 -2.33 -4.86 -0.30
C LEU A 312 -1.33 -5.60 0.59
N GLY A 313 -1.58 -5.65 1.89
CA GLY A 313 -0.78 -6.41 2.86
C GLY A 313 -0.62 -7.89 2.52
N SER A 314 -1.62 -8.55 1.91
CA SER A 314 -1.53 -9.97 1.59
C SER A 314 -0.82 -10.28 0.27
N ILE A 315 -0.78 -9.31 -0.66
CA ILE A 315 -0.31 -9.54 -2.03
C ILE A 315 1.13 -10.09 -2.09
N PRO A 316 2.12 -9.59 -1.33
CA PRO A 316 3.49 -10.10 -1.41
C PRO A 316 3.59 -11.60 -1.09
N VAL A 317 2.91 -12.09 -0.06
CA VAL A 317 2.94 -13.53 0.29
C VAL A 317 2.25 -14.38 -0.78
N LEU A 318 1.13 -13.89 -1.33
CA LEU A 318 0.43 -14.57 -2.43
C LEU A 318 1.28 -14.59 -3.72
N ASN A 319 2.05 -13.52 -3.98
CA ASN A 319 2.99 -13.46 -5.09
C ASN A 319 4.13 -14.47 -4.95
N VAL A 320 4.61 -14.74 -3.73
CA VAL A 320 5.61 -15.80 -3.50
C VAL A 320 5.05 -17.16 -3.93
N SER A 321 3.81 -17.48 -3.55
CA SER A 321 3.14 -18.72 -3.99
C SER A 321 3.00 -18.80 -5.51
N ALA A 322 2.53 -17.71 -6.15
CA ALA A 322 2.40 -17.64 -7.60
C ALA A 322 3.75 -17.81 -8.32
N SER A 323 4.83 -17.27 -7.74
CA SER A 323 6.18 -17.35 -8.30
C SER A 323 6.78 -18.75 -8.21
N ILE A 324 6.47 -19.49 -7.15
CA ILE A 324 6.83 -20.92 -7.02
C ILE A 324 6.14 -21.74 -8.12
N ALA A 325 4.85 -21.50 -8.36
CA ALA A 325 4.11 -22.16 -9.43
C ALA A 325 4.72 -21.85 -10.80
N ALA A 326 4.98 -20.57 -11.10
CA ALA A 326 5.57 -20.13 -12.36
C ALA A 326 6.97 -20.74 -12.59
N SER A 327 7.81 -20.76 -11.55
CA SER A 327 9.12 -21.42 -11.57
C SER A 327 9.00 -22.92 -11.89
N ARG A 328 8.04 -23.62 -11.27
CA ARG A 328 7.81 -25.05 -11.53
C ARG A 328 7.34 -25.31 -12.95
N VAL A 329 6.46 -24.46 -13.48
CA VAL A 329 5.99 -24.53 -14.89
C VAL A 329 7.17 -24.33 -15.84
N TYR A 330 7.98 -23.29 -15.62
CA TYR A 330 9.16 -23.00 -16.43
C TYR A 330 10.19 -24.14 -16.44
N ASN A 331 10.41 -24.77 -15.29
CA ASN A 331 11.37 -25.87 -15.17
C ASN A 331 10.92 -27.14 -15.90
N ASN A 332 9.61 -27.41 -15.93
CA ASN A 332 9.05 -28.60 -16.57
C ASN A 332 8.62 -28.39 -18.03
N ARG A 333 8.85 -27.21 -18.62
CA ARG A 333 8.37 -26.80 -19.96
C ARG A 333 8.68 -27.78 -21.10
N LYS A 334 9.70 -28.64 -20.96
CA LYS A 334 10.05 -29.65 -21.98
C LYS A 334 9.05 -30.81 -22.07
N LYS A 335 8.18 -31.00 -21.06
CA LYS A 335 7.14 -32.04 -21.07
C LYS A 335 5.90 -31.53 -21.80
N LYS A 336 5.24 -32.37 -22.63
CA LYS A 336 4.13 -31.99 -23.51
C LYS A 336 3.02 -31.18 -22.80
N ILE A 337 2.50 -31.67 -21.67
CA ILE A 337 1.44 -30.98 -20.89
C ILE A 337 1.95 -29.65 -20.30
N TRP A 338 3.16 -29.64 -19.75
CA TRP A 338 3.75 -28.46 -19.13
C TRP A 338 4.15 -27.38 -20.14
N SER A 339 4.44 -27.77 -21.39
CA SER A 339 4.66 -26.84 -22.50
C SER A 339 3.40 -26.01 -22.78
N TRP A 340 2.23 -26.66 -22.84
CA TRP A 340 0.95 -25.95 -22.99
C TRP A 340 0.66 -25.01 -21.83
N ILE A 341 0.86 -25.46 -20.58
CA ILE A 341 0.69 -24.62 -19.38
C ILE A 341 1.65 -23.43 -19.41
N TYR A 342 2.88 -23.62 -19.88
CA TYR A 342 3.86 -22.55 -20.03
C TYR A 342 3.43 -21.50 -21.06
N VAL A 343 2.88 -21.92 -22.21
CA VAL A 343 2.33 -21.00 -23.22
C VAL A 343 1.14 -20.22 -22.66
N ILE A 344 0.23 -20.88 -21.93
CA ILE A 344 -0.90 -20.21 -21.25
C ILE A 344 -0.41 -19.20 -20.21
N MET A 345 0.62 -19.56 -19.44
CA MET A 345 1.24 -18.65 -18.46
C MET A 345 1.84 -17.41 -19.14
N LEU A 346 2.55 -17.56 -20.26
CA LEU A 346 3.07 -16.42 -21.02
C LEU A 346 1.95 -15.55 -21.60
N GLY A 347 0.91 -16.16 -22.19
CA GLY A 347 -0.26 -15.43 -22.70
C GLY A 347 -0.96 -14.63 -21.61
N SER A 348 -1.13 -15.21 -20.42
CA SER A 348 -1.74 -14.51 -19.27
C SER A 348 -0.87 -13.39 -18.70
N PHE A 349 0.46 -13.43 -18.85
CA PHE A 349 1.33 -12.29 -18.53
C PHE A 349 1.05 -11.11 -19.48
N ILE A 350 0.94 -11.37 -20.78
CA ILE A 350 0.61 -10.33 -21.77
C ILE A 350 -0.76 -9.71 -21.48
N VAL A 351 -1.76 -10.55 -21.20
CA VAL A 351 -3.10 -10.06 -20.80
C VAL A 351 -3.02 -9.21 -19.53
N SER A 352 -2.20 -9.62 -18.54
CA SER A 352 -2.02 -8.84 -17.31
C SER A 352 -1.38 -7.48 -17.56
N VAL A 353 -0.41 -7.38 -18.49
CA VAL A 353 0.13 -6.09 -18.92
C VAL A 353 -0.98 -5.22 -19.51
N GLY A 354 -1.82 -5.78 -20.41
CA GLY A 354 -2.96 -5.08 -20.99
C GLY A 354 -3.94 -4.57 -19.94
N CYS A 355 -4.31 -5.39 -18.97
CA CYS A 355 -5.17 -4.99 -17.84
C CYS A 355 -4.54 -3.89 -16.99
N SER A 356 -3.24 -3.96 -16.72
CA SER A 356 -2.51 -2.94 -15.97
C SER A 356 -2.42 -1.60 -16.71
N ILE A 357 -2.31 -1.61 -18.05
CA ILE A 357 -2.38 -0.40 -18.87
C ILE A 357 -3.79 0.20 -18.82
N VAL A 358 -4.84 -0.59 -18.99
CA VAL A 358 -6.23 -0.10 -18.94
C VAL A 358 -6.55 0.50 -17.57
N THR A 359 -6.17 -0.17 -16.48
CA THR A 359 -6.38 0.34 -15.11
C THR A 359 -5.55 1.58 -14.81
N PHE A 360 -4.33 1.68 -15.36
CA PHE A 360 -3.54 2.91 -15.32
C PHE A 360 -4.22 4.06 -16.08
N MET A 361 -4.70 3.85 -17.30
CA MET A 361 -5.39 4.89 -18.08
C MET A 361 -6.66 5.38 -17.37
N ALA A 362 -7.44 4.47 -16.81
CA ALA A 362 -8.60 4.83 -16.00
C ALA A 362 -8.18 5.65 -14.76
N SER A 363 -7.08 5.29 -14.12
CA SER A 363 -6.57 6.01 -12.94
C SER A 363 -5.96 7.36 -13.29
N TYR A 364 -5.34 7.52 -14.46
CA TYR A 364 -4.80 8.78 -14.96
C TYR A 364 -5.91 9.82 -15.18
N ASN A 365 -7.04 9.40 -15.76
CA ASN A 365 -8.19 10.27 -16.03
C ASN A 365 -8.99 10.64 -14.76
N ASN A 366 -8.80 9.93 -13.65
CA ASN A 366 -9.54 10.14 -12.40
C ASN A 366 -9.10 11.38 -11.58
N TYR A 367 -8.13 12.17 -12.05
CA TYR A 367 -7.59 13.34 -11.33
C TYR A 367 -7.92 14.67 -12.03
N SER A 368 -9.14 14.81 -12.58
CA SER A 368 -9.60 16.04 -13.23
C SER A 368 -9.54 17.27 -12.31
N GLY A 369 -9.77 17.11 -11.00
CA GLY A 369 -9.68 18.20 -10.03
C GLY A 369 -8.27 18.77 -9.85
N GLY A 370 -7.22 17.95 -10.00
CA GLY A 370 -5.83 18.44 -9.99
C GLY A 370 -5.53 19.35 -11.19
N TYR A 371 -6.08 19.02 -12.38
CA TYR A 371 -5.99 19.89 -13.56
C TYR A 371 -6.79 21.18 -13.36
N ALA A 372 -7.97 21.11 -12.74
CA ALA A 372 -8.77 22.28 -12.43
C ALA A 372 -8.07 23.21 -11.42
N LEU A 373 -7.43 22.67 -10.38
CA LEU A 373 -6.67 23.46 -9.42
C LEU A 373 -5.43 24.12 -10.05
N LYS A 374 -4.73 23.40 -10.93
CA LYS A 374 -3.61 23.97 -11.69
C LYS A 374 -4.07 25.13 -12.58
N ALA A 375 -5.21 24.98 -13.25
CA ALA A 375 -5.81 26.06 -14.04
C ALA A 375 -6.20 27.25 -13.16
N LEU A 376 -6.76 27.00 -11.97
CA LEU A 376 -7.11 28.05 -11.01
C LEU A 376 -5.88 28.82 -10.52
N HIS A 377 -4.79 28.15 -10.15
CA HIS A 377 -3.54 28.82 -9.75
C HIS A 377 -2.96 29.67 -10.88
N GLN A 378 -3.01 29.18 -12.12
CA GLN A 378 -2.55 29.94 -13.29
C GLN A 378 -3.40 31.21 -13.50
N VAL A 379 -4.71 31.12 -13.36
CA VAL A 379 -5.61 32.28 -13.45
C VAL A 379 -5.37 33.26 -12.28
N GLY A 380 -5.15 32.75 -11.07
CA GLY A 380 -4.83 33.56 -9.89
C GLY A 380 -3.52 34.34 -10.01
N GLU A 381 -2.47 33.72 -10.53
CA GLU A 381 -1.18 34.40 -10.79
C GLU A 381 -1.31 35.48 -11.88
N VAL A 382 -2.11 35.22 -12.93
CA VAL A 382 -2.41 36.21 -13.97
C VAL A 382 -3.22 37.39 -13.40
N LEU A 383 -4.18 37.13 -12.51
CA LEU A 383 -4.95 38.18 -11.82
C LEU A 383 -4.09 39.02 -10.86
N LEU A 384 -3.16 38.40 -10.14
CA LEU A 384 -2.23 39.11 -9.24
C LEU A 384 -1.21 39.95 -10.00
N THR A 385 -0.71 39.47 -11.14
CA THR A 385 0.21 40.22 -12.01
C THR A 385 -0.47 41.37 -12.75
N SER A 386 -1.73 41.20 -13.17
CA SER A 386 -2.53 42.27 -13.78
C SER A 386 -3.06 43.30 -12.77
N SER A 387 -3.33 42.91 -11.52
CA SER A 387 -3.68 43.84 -10.43
C SER A 387 -2.51 44.72 -9.98
N CYS A 388 -1.26 44.32 -10.24
CA CYS A 388 -0.08 45.16 -10.01
C CYS A 388 0.06 46.26 -11.07
N CYS A 389 -0.55 46.10 -12.25
CA CYS A 389 -0.58 47.11 -13.32
C CYS A 389 -1.85 47.98 -13.32
N VAL A 390 -2.89 47.60 -12.57
CA VAL A 390 -4.14 48.37 -12.47
C VAL A 390 -4.39 48.69 -11.01
N GLY A 391 -3.86 49.84 -10.57
CA GLY A 391 -4.30 50.46 -9.34
C GLY A 391 -5.82 50.64 -9.38
N ARG A 392 -6.48 50.10 -8.34
CA ARG A 392 -7.87 50.37 -7.96
C ARG A 392 -8.94 49.77 -8.88
N LEU A 393 -9.40 48.56 -8.56
CA LEU A 393 -10.78 48.12 -8.86
C LEU A 393 -11.31 47.22 -7.74
N GLU A 394 -12.49 47.60 -7.27
CA GLU A 394 -13.18 47.13 -6.08
C GLU A 394 -13.58 45.65 -6.13
N TYR A 395 -13.73 45.07 -4.92
CA TYR A 395 -14.48 43.87 -4.59
C TYR A 395 -15.50 43.42 -5.65
N ILE A 396 -15.12 42.47 -6.50
CA ILE A 396 -16.07 41.75 -7.35
C ILE A 396 -16.67 40.62 -6.52
N ASN A 397 -17.92 40.82 -6.13
CA ASN A 397 -18.81 39.87 -5.49
C ASN A 397 -18.94 38.61 -6.37
N MET A 398 -18.42 37.48 -5.90
CA MET A 398 -18.25 36.21 -6.64
C MET A 398 -19.58 35.43 -6.82
N SER A 399 -20.71 36.13 -6.87
CA SER A 399 -22.06 35.57 -6.93
C SER A 399 -22.74 35.70 -8.32
N ARG A 400 -22.05 36.27 -9.34
CA ARG A 400 -22.64 36.50 -10.68
C ARG A 400 -22.00 35.77 -11.86
N VAL A 401 -20.99 34.90 -11.65
CA VAL A 401 -20.25 34.26 -12.77
C VAL A 401 -20.58 32.76 -12.96
N LEU A 402 -21.40 32.16 -12.09
CA LEU A 402 -21.88 30.79 -12.29
C LEU A 402 -23.37 30.82 -12.61
N PRO A 403 -23.83 30.33 -13.78
CA PRO A 403 -25.22 29.96 -13.92
C PRO A 403 -25.48 28.81 -12.93
N THR A 404 -26.38 29.05 -11.98
CA THR A 404 -26.88 28.03 -11.06
C THR A 404 -27.43 26.85 -11.86
N PRO A 405 -26.89 25.62 -11.72
CA PRO A 405 -27.68 24.46 -12.11
C PRO A 405 -28.81 24.34 -11.10
N ASN A 406 -30.05 24.38 -11.59
CA ASN A 406 -31.24 24.07 -10.81
C ASN A 406 -31.09 22.66 -10.23
N PHE A 407 -30.69 22.57 -8.96
CA PHE A 407 -30.92 21.41 -8.12
C PHE A 407 -32.44 21.34 -7.87
N ASN A 408 -33.19 20.68 -8.75
CA ASN A 408 -34.48 20.10 -8.35
C ASN A 408 -35.02 18.98 -9.25
N ASP A 409 -34.45 18.68 -10.42
CA ASP A 409 -34.97 17.57 -11.24
C ASP A 409 -33.86 16.61 -11.68
N SER A 410 -33.59 15.59 -10.86
CA SER A 410 -33.07 14.26 -11.27
C SER A 410 -32.69 13.41 -10.05
N ILE A 411 -33.65 13.20 -9.15
CA ILE A 411 -33.66 11.99 -8.31
C ILE A 411 -34.68 11.05 -8.95
N GLN A 412 -34.23 10.24 -9.90
CA GLN A 412 -34.83 8.93 -10.14
C GLN A 412 -33.72 7.90 -10.39
N PRO A 413 -33.77 6.74 -9.71
CA PRO A 413 -32.82 5.67 -9.93
C PRO A 413 -33.27 4.83 -11.12
N SER A 414 -32.37 4.59 -12.06
CA SER A 414 -32.59 3.60 -13.12
C SER A 414 -31.50 2.54 -13.06
N GLY A 415 -31.91 1.35 -12.60
CA GLY A 415 -31.53 0.03 -13.16
C GLY A 415 -30.11 -0.43 -12.99
#